data_AF-A0A3N5F7D5-F1
#
_entry.id   AF-A0A3N5F7D5-F1
#
_cell.length_a   1.000
_cell.length_b   1.000
_cell.length_c   1.000
_cell.angle_alpha   90.00
_cell.angle_beta   90.00
_cell.angle_gamma   90.00
#
_symmetry.space_group_name_H-M   'P 1'
#
loop_
_entity.id
_entity.type
_entity.pdbx_description
1 polymer ?
#
loop_
_entity_poly.entity_id
_entity_poly.type
_entity_poly.pdbx_seq_one_letter_code
_entity_poly.pdbx_strand_id
1 'polypeptide(L)'
;MGWGIGTRRPARRVADVEGGADAPRSEGSGGPGRDDPAVASRKPARPGLSLKGRALKLLSQREQSRLELTRKLAPHAESAEQVEAVLDELERSGFLSSRRFAESLAHRRAPRFGLRRIEHEFDAHRLDAAVAAPVLQGLRDTERERALQAWRKRFGEPAADAAGRSKQHRFLAQRGFTGDAIHWVLRQGGDRSADPSDDTPFEASDGPL
;
A
#
# COMPACT_ATOMS: atom_id res chain seq x y z
N MET A 1 9.89 -32.96 -10.40
CA MET A 1 10.84 -32.24 -9.53
C MET A 1 10.42 -32.48 -8.09
N GLY A 2 11.04 -33.44 -7.40
CA GLY A 2 10.72 -33.76 -6.01
C GLY A 2 11.60 -32.95 -5.04
N TRP A 3 11.02 -32.42 -3.97
CA TRP A 3 11.73 -31.74 -2.89
C TRP A 3 11.83 -32.64 -1.66
N GLY A 4 13.01 -32.66 -1.03
CA GLY A 4 13.41 -33.67 -0.05
C GLY A 4 12.88 -33.49 1.38
N ILE A 5 13.04 -34.54 2.18
CA ILE A 5 12.49 -34.74 3.52
C ILE A 5 13.58 -35.00 4.58
N GLY A 6 13.47 -34.34 5.74
CA GLY A 6 14.24 -34.64 6.97
C GLY A 6 15.76 -34.39 6.90
N THR A 7 16.57 -34.46 7.97
CA THR A 7 16.40 -34.58 9.44
C THR A 7 17.61 -33.84 10.10
N ARG A 8 17.88 -33.73 11.42
CA ARG A 8 17.39 -34.37 12.66
C ARG A 8 17.75 -33.48 13.87
N ARG A 9 17.07 -33.65 15.01
CA ARG A 9 17.46 -33.08 16.33
C ARG A 9 18.39 -34.08 17.06
N PRO A 10 19.48 -33.66 17.73
CA PRO A 10 20.15 -34.48 18.74
C PRO A 10 19.62 -34.20 20.15
N ALA A 11 19.59 -35.23 21.00
CA ALA A 11 19.37 -35.13 22.44
C ALA A 11 20.42 -35.97 23.18
N ARG A 12 20.95 -35.43 24.29
CA ARG A 12 21.71 -36.12 25.35
C ARG A 12 21.35 -35.37 26.64
N ARG A 13 20.77 -35.96 27.69
CA ARG A 13 20.99 -37.18 28.49
C ARG A 13 21.59 -36.79 29.85
N VAL A 14 20.91 -37.28 30.88
CA VAL A 14 21.04 -37.06 32.33
C VAL A 14 22.38 -37.46 32.96
N ALA A 15 22.63 -36.92 34.16
CA ALA A 15 23.25 -37.62 35.29
C ALA A 15 22.73 -37.02 36.62
N ASP A 16 22.23 -37.86 37.51
CA ASP A 16 21.81 -37.53 38.89
C ASP A 16 23.00 -37.70 39.88
N VAL A 17 22.85 -37.20 41.13
CA VAL A 17 23.27 -37.83 42.41
C VAL A 17 22.89 -36.92 43.60
N GLU A 18 22.62 -37.53 44.75
CA GLU A 18 21.82 -36.99 45.88
C GLU A 18 22.63 -36.55 47.12
N GLY A 19 21.94 -35.90 48.08
CA GLY A 19 22.31 -35.81 49.51
C GLY A 19 23.01 -34.53 49.98
N GLY A 20 22.74 -33.95 51.16
CA GLY A 20 21.69 -34.24 52.17
C GLY A 20 22.04 -33.72 53.58
N ALA A 21 21.08 -33.06 54.27
CA ALA A 21 21.05 -32.72 55.72
C ALA A 21 22.19 -31.83 56.33
N ASP A 22 22.08 -31.24 57.53
CA ASP A 22 20.98 -30.53 58.23
C ASP A 22 21.56 -29.71 59.44
N ALA A 23 20.93 -28.59 59.79
CA ALA A 23 20.98 -27.87 61.09
C ALA A 23 22.34 -27.28 61.64
N PRO A 24 22.36 -26.52 62.77
CA PRO A 24 21.82 -25.15 62.83
C PRO A 24 22.61 -24.10 63.69
N ARG A 25 22.19 -22.81 63.58
CA ARG A 25 22.27 -21.69 64.57
C ARG A 25 23.63 -21.20 65.13
N SER A 26 23.88 -19.89 64.98
CA SER A 26 23.98 -18.94 66.11
C SER A 26 23.77 -17.49 65.67
N GLU A 27 23.40 -16.62 66.62
CA GLU A 27 23.05 -15.20 66.39
C GLU A 27 24.25 -14.26 66.58
N GLY A 28 24.26 -13.11 65.92
CA GLY A 28 25.26 -12.05 66.11
C GLY A 28 24.71 -10.67 65.75
N SER A 29 24.51 -9.82 66.76
CA SER A 29 23.94 -8.47 66.64
C SER A 29 24.98 -7.40 66.29
N GLY A 30 24.60 -6.34 65.56
CA GLY A 30 25.55 -5.24 65.31
C GLY A 30 25.14 -4.08 64.39
N GLY A 31 24.24 -3.19 64.85
CA GLY A 31 24.30 -1.73 64.59
C GLY A 31 24.03 -1.17 63.16
N PRO A 32 23.56 0.09 63.02
CA PRO A 32 23.06 0.61 61.75
C PRO A 32 24.07 1.50 60.98
N GLY A 33 24.29 1.19 59.70
CA GLY A 33 24.87 2.10 58.71
C GLY A 33 23.76 2.88 57.98
N ARG A 34 23.71 4.20 58.15
CA ARG A 34 22.81 5.09 57.39
C ARG A 34 23.47 5.50 56.08
N ASP A 35 23.39 4.64 55.08
CA ASP A 35 23.63 5.04 53.70
C ASP A 35 22.27 5.33 53.05
N ASP A 36 21.84 6.59 53.09
CA ASP A 36 20.74 7.07 52.24
C ASP A 36 21.29 7.17 50.80
N PRO A 37 20.88 6.28 49.85
CA PRO A 37 21.21 6.51 48.46
C PRO A 37 20.40 7.71 48.00
N ALA A 38 21.05 8.87 47.91
CA ALA A 38 20.45 10.09 47.41
C ALA A 38 19.72 9.78 46.10
N VAL A 39 18.39 9.85 46.13
CA VAL A 39 17.54 9.52 44.98
C VAL A 39 17.76 10.60 43.94
N ALA A 40 18.77 10.40 43.10
CA ALA A 40 19.11 11.26 41.99
C ALA A 40 17.85 11.38 41.13
N SER A 41 17.22 12.56 41.21
CA SER A 41 15.92 12.82 40.62
C SER A 41 16.05 12.72 39.11
N ARG A 42 15.74 11.53 38.59
CA ARG A 42 15.85 11.16 37.18
C ARG A 42 14.93 12.07 36.38
N LYS A 43 15.52 13.18 35.89
CA LYS A 43 14.89 14.23 35.11
C LYS A 43 13.92 13.58 34.13
N PRO A 44 12.60 13.83 34.24
CA PRO A 44 11.62 13.04 33.53
C PRO A 44 11.92 13.11 32.04
N ALA A 45 12.14 11.93 31.44
CA ALA A 45 12.34 11.83 30.00
C ALA A 45 11.13 12.50 29.35
N ARG A 46 11.36 13.50 28.50
CA ARG A 46 10.28 14.27 27.85
C ARG A 46 9.30 13.28 27.25
N PRO A 47 8.03 13.21 27.70
CA PRO A 47 7.09 12.23 27.18
C PRO A 47 6.99 12.45 25.67
N GLY A 48 7.04 11.36 24.91
CA GLY A 48 6.86 11.41 23.47
C GLY A 48 5.50 12.04 23.12
N LEU A 49 5.35 12.53 21.90
CA LEU A 49 4.09 13.12 21.43
C LEU A 49 2.90 12.24 21.80
N SER A 50 1.83 12.85 22.31
CA SER A 50 0.54 12.19 22.54
C SER A 50 -0.02 11.61 21.22
N LEU A 51 -0.98 10.68 21.29
CA LEU A 51 -1.62 10.11 20.10
C LEU A 51 -2.13 11.19 19.14
N LYS A 52 -2.86 12.18 19.66
CA LYS A 52 -3.33 13.35 18.90
C LYS A 52 -2.16 14.15 18.32
N GLY A 53 -1.10 14.40 19.09
CA GLY A 53 0.10 15.10 18.61
C GLY A 53 0.84 14.35 17.49
N ARG A 54 0.88 13.02 17.54
CA ARG A 54 1.42 12.16 16.46
C ARG A 54 0.53 12.21 15.22
N ALA A 55 -0.78 12.12 15.40
CA ALA A 55 -1.75 12.19 14.31
C ALA A 55 -1.69 13.55 13.58
N LEU A 56 -1.67 14.66 14.32
CA LEU A 56 -1.52 16.00 13.76
C LEU A 56 -0.18 16.18 13.02
N LYS A 57 0.93 15.62 13.54
CA LYS A 57 2.23 15.60 12.85
C LYS A 57 2.22 14.78 11.54
N LEU A 58 1.37 13.76 11.44
CA LEU A 58 1.19 12.99 10.20
C LEU A 58 0.29 13.72 9.20
N LEU A 59 -0.80 14.33 9.68
CA LEU A 59 -1.75 15.09 8.87
C LEU A 59 -1.13 16.38 8.31
N SER A 60 -0.23 17.04 9.04
CA SER A 60 0.48 18.24 8.55
C SER A 60 1.44 17.97 7.38
N GLN A 61 1.81 16.71 7.14
CA GLN A 61 2.67 16.31 6.01
C GLN A 61 1.87 16.02 4.74
N ARG A 62 0.67 15.46 4.89
CA ARG A 62 -0.28 15.10 3.82
C ARG A 62 -1.58 14.60 4.43
N GLU A 63 -2.65 14.61 3.64
CA GLU A 63 -3.86 13.84 3.92
C GLU A 63 -3.52 12.36 4.18
N GLN A 64 -4.12 11.80 5.22
CA GLN A 64 -3.98 10.40 5.64
C GLN A 64 -5.36 9.75 5.65
N SER A 65 -5.43 8.45 5.36
CA SER A 65 -6.65 7.67 5.61
C SER A 65 -6.82 7.36 7.11
N ARG A 66 -8.06 7.14 7.56
CA ARG A 66 -8.34 6.64 8.92
C ARG A 66 -7.52 5.37 9.20
N LEU A 67 -7.54 4.41 8.28
CA LEU A 67 -6.79 3.15 8.37
C LEU A 67 -5.25 3.33 8.43
N GLU A 68 -4.68 4.32 7.73
CA GLU A 68 -3.25 4.64 7.89
C GLU A 68 -2.94 5.18 9.29
N LEU A 69 -3.77 6.08 9.81
CA LEU A 69 -3.58 6.62 11.15
C LEU A 69 -3.78 5.51 12.20
N THR A 70 -4.80 4.67 12.09
CA THR A 70 -5.00 3.50 12.97
C THR A 70 -3.73 2.65 13.04
N ARG A 71 -3.18 2.26 11.88
CA ARG A 71 -1.94 1.46 11.79
C ARG A 71 -0.70 2.18 12.36
N LYS A 72 -0.59 3.50 12.21
CA LYS A 72 0.55 4.31 12.68
C LYS A 72 0.46 4.68 14.16
N LEU A 73 -0.74 4.71 14.74
CA LEU A 73 -1.02 5.10 16.12
C LEU A 73 -1.11 3.88 17.07
N ALA A 74 -1.56 2.73 16.59
CA ALA A 74 -1.71 1.52 17.41
C ALA A 74 -0.45 1.13 18.23
N PRO A 75 0.81 1.23 17.72
CA PRO A 75 2.02 0.95 18.52
C PRO A 75 2.32 1.97 19.63
N HIS A 76 1.46 2.97 19.84
CA HIS A 76 1.61 4.07 20.78
C HIS A 76 0.37 4.28 21.66
N ALA A 77 -0.65 3.44 21.52
CA ALA A 77 -1.88 3.47 22.30
C ALA A 77 -1.91 2.28 23.26
N GLU A 78 -2.62 2.43 24.38
CA GLU A 78 -2.82 1.35 25.34
C GLU A 78 -3.95 0.41 24.90
N SER A 79 -4.86 0.88 24.05
CA SER A 79 -5.96 0.11 23.48
C SER A 79 -6.38 0.61 22.09
N ALA A 80 -7.21 -0.16 21.38
CA ALA A 80 -7.74 0.23 20.08
C ALA A 80 -8.75 1.39 20.21
N GLU A 81 -9.53 1.40 21.28
CA GLU A 81 -10.56 2.39 21.59
C GLU A 81 -9.95 3.79 21.79
N GLN A 82 -8.76 3.87 22.39
CA GLN A 82 -8.00 5.13 22.48
C GLN A 82 -7.62 5.69 21.09
N VAL A 83 -7.32 4.82 20.13
CA VAL A 83 -7.02 5.23 18.75
C VAL A 83 -8.30 5.73 18.08
N GLU A 84 -9.38 4.95 18.10
CA GLU A 84 -10.64 5.33 17.45
C GLU A 84 -11.21 6.63 18.03
N ALA A 85 -11.17 6.83 19.37
CA ALA A 85 -11.61 8.08 20.00
C ALA A 85 -10.82 9.32 19.54
N VAL A 86 -9.50 9.18 19.32
CA VAL A 86 -8.66 10.26 18.76
C VAL A 86 -8.98 10.50 17.28
N LEU A 87 -9.29 9.46 16.51
CA LEU A 87 -9.68 9.60 15.10
C LEU A 87 -11.05 10.27 14.96
N ASP A 88 -12.02 9.92 15.79
CA ASP A 88 -13.35 10.56 15.86
C ASP A 88 -13.27 12.02 16.29
N GLU A 89 -12.36 12.37 17.20
CA GLU A 89 -12.08 13.77 17.53
C GLU A 89 -11.51 14.54 16.32
N LEU A 90 -10.57 13.94 15.59
CA LEU A 90 -9.93 14.55 14.42
C LEU A 90 -10.88 14.68 13.22
N GLU A 91 -11.82 13.75 13.02
CA GLU A 91 -12.87 13.84 12.00
C GLU A 91 -13.89 14.93 12.36
N ARG A 92 -14.41 14.94 13.60
CA ARG A 92 -15.32 16.01 14.07
C ARG A 92 -14.68 17.41 14.03
N SER A 93 -13.37 17.49 14.26
CA SER A 93 -12.61 18.74 14.15
C SER A 93 -12.19 19.09 12.71
N GLY A 94 -12.54 18.26 11.71
CA GLY A 94 -12.21 18.49 10.30
C GLY A 94 -10.75 18.22 9.89
N PHE A 95 -9.86 17.86 10.83
CA PHE A 95 -8.45 17.54 10.55
C PHE A 95 -8.29 16.26 9.72
N LEU A 96 -9.13 15.25 9.96
CA LEU A 96 -9.17 14.01 9.18
C LEU A 96 -10.37 14.03 8.22
N SER A 97 -10.17 13.65 6.95
CA SER A 97 -11.25 13.54 5.97
C SER A 97 -10.95 12.49 4.91
N SER A 98 -11.76 11.42 4.87
CA SER A 98 -11.68 10.38 3.85
C SER A 98 -11.83 10.93 2.42
N ARG A 99 -12.63 12.00 2.24
CA ARG A 99 -12.82 12.66 0.95
C ARG A 99 -11.56 13.37 0.47
N ARG A 100 -10.97 14.24 1.30
CA ARG A 100 -9.71 14.94 0.94
C ARG A 100 -8.57 13.95 0.72
N PHE A 101 -8.55 12.86 1.50
CA PHE A 101 -7.62 11.75 1.26
C PHE A 101 -7.81 11.10 -0.11
N ALA A 102 -9.04 10.75 -0.50
CA ALA A 102 -9.35 10.14 -1.79
C ALA A 102 -8.93 11.05 -2.96
N GLU A 103 -9.32 12.32 -2.92
CA GLU A 103 -8.99 13.34 -3.92
C GLU A 103 -7.45 13.55 -4.01
N SER A 104 -6.76 13.69 -2.87
CA SER A 104 -5.30 13.85 -2.79
C SER A 104 -4.53 12.60 -3.26
N LEU A 105 -5.04 11.40 -2.98
CA LEU A 105 -4.45 10.15 -3.45
C LEU A 105 -4.61 10.01 -4.97
N ALA A 106 -5.82 10.20 -5.49
CA ALA A 106 -6.11 10.18 -6.92
C ALA A 106 -5.22 11.16 -7.69
N HIS A 107 -5.15 12.42 -7.26
CA HIS A 107 -4.32 13.46 -7.89
C HIS A 107 -2.84 13.05 -8.01
N ARG A 108 -2.27 12.43 -6.95
CA ARG A 108 -0.86 11.98 -6.95
C ARG A 108 -0.62 10.70 -7.76
N ARG A 109 -1.64 9.87 -7.98
CA ARG A 109 -1.51 8.58 -8.70
C ARG A 109 -1.84 8.67 -10.19
N ALA A 110 -2.87 9.44 -10.56
CA ALA A 110 -3.40 9.54 -11.92
C ALA A 110 -2.34 9.85 -13.01
N PRO A 111 -1.28 10.64 -12.78
CA PRO A 111 -0.24 10.89 -13.80
C PRO A 111 0.61 9.66 -14.18
N ARG A 112 0.54 8.56 -13.40
CA ARG A 112 1.40 7.38 -13.55
C ARG A 112 0.62 6.06 -13.66
N PHE A 113 -0.60 6.03 -13.15
CA PHE A 113 -1.42 4.83 -13.01
C PHE A 113 -2.84 5.06 -13.54
N GLY A 114 -3.41 4.00 -14.11
CA GLY A 114 -4.78 3.96 -14.55
C GLY A 114 -5.75 3.64 -13.42
N LEU A 115 -7.04 3.72 -13.75
CA LEU A 115 -8.16 3.61 -12.85
C LEU A 115 -8.07 2.40 -11.91
N ARG A 116 -7.84 1.19 -12.44
CA ARG A 116 -7.88 -0.07 -11.67
C ARG A 116 -6.84 -0.12 -10.56
N ARG A 117 -5.72 0.58 -10.73
CA ARG A 117 -4.66 0.64 -9.72
C ARG A 117 -5.04 1.59 -8.57
N ILE A 118 -5.79 2.65 -8.87
CA ILE A 118 -6.29 3.63 -7.91
C ILE A 118 -7.49 3.07 -7.15
N GLU A 119 -8.41 2.38 -7.83
CA GLU A 119 -9.49 1.59 -7.23
C GLU A 119 -8.94 0.64 -6.17
N HIS A 120 -7.94 -0.19 -6.53
CA HIS A 120 -7.31 -1.10 -5.58
C HIS A 120 -6.60 -0.40 -4.40
N GLU A 121 -6.06 0.82 -4.59
CA GLU A 121 -5.52 1.59 -3.46
C GLU A 121 -6.65 2.13 -2.56
N PHE A 122 -7.78 2.56 -3.13
CA PHE A 122 -8.95 2.99 -2.35
C PHE A 122 -9.50 1.83 -1.49
N ASP A 123 -9.62 0.63 -2.08
CA ASP A 123 -10.02 -0.59 -1.37
C ASP A 123 -9.03 -0.94 -0.24
N ALA A 124 -7.71 -0.85 -0.51
CA ALA A 124 -6.66 -1.11 0.48
C ALA A 124 -6.64 -0.10 1.65
N HIS A 125 -7.21 1.08 1.44
CA HIS A 125 -7.46 2.11 2.46
C HIS A 125 -8.86 2.03 3.09
N ARG A 126 -9.72 1.10 2.63
CA ARG A 126 -11.12 0.90 3.07
C ARG A 126 -11.95 2.18 2.97
N LEU A 127 -11.86 2.88 1.84
CA LEU A 127 -12.69 4.05 1.59
C LEU A 127 -14.14 3.63 1.29
N ASP A 128 -15.09 4.36 1.86
CA ASP A 128 -16.51 4.14 1.61
C ASP A 128 -16.87 4.42 0.14
N ALA A 129 -17.83 3.66 -0.40
CA ALA A 129 -18.26 3.77 -1.79
C ALA A 129 -18.78 5.18 -2.15
N ALA A 130 -19.49 5.87 -1.24
CA ALA A 130 -19.97 7.23 -1.46
C ALA A 130 -18.83 8.27 -1.53
N VAL A 131 -17.68 7.97 -0.91
CA VAL A 131 -16.47 8.79 -0.99
C VAL A 131 -15.65 8.46 -2.24
N ALA A 132 -15.53 7.17 -2.56
CA ALA A 132 -14.73 6.67 -3.67
C ALA A 132 -15.37 6.97 -5.04
N ALA A 133 -16.66 6.67 -5.21
CA ALA A 133 -17.36 6.73 -6.49
C ALA A 133 -17.21 8.06 -7.27
N PRO A 134 -17.41 9.27 -6.68
CA PRO A 134 -17.28 10.52 -7.43
C PRO A 134 -15.84 10.77 -7.93
N VAL A 135 -14.83 10.40 -7.12
CA VAL A 135 -13.42 10.54 -7.51
C VAL A 135 -13.05 9.53 -8.61
N LEU A 136 -13.55 8.30 -8.50
CA LEU A 136 -13.37 7.26 -9.52
C LEU A 136 -14.09 7.59 -10.84
N GLN A 137 -15.22 8.29 -10.80
CA GLN A 137 -15.91 8.74 -12.01
C GLN A 137 -15.08 9.78 -12.77
N GLY A 138 -14.60 10.84 -12.12
CA GLY A 138 -13.71 11.82 -12.78
C GLY A 138 -12.41 11.19 -13.30
N LEU A 139 -11.95 10.11 -12.68
CA LEU A 139 -10.85 9.29 -13.21
C LEU A 139 -11.26 8.47 -14.44
N ARG A 140 -12.47 7.92 -14.51
CA ARG A 140 -12.99 7.20 -15.70
C ARG A 140 -13.06 8.13 -16.91
N ASP A 141 -13.60 9.33 -16.72
CA ASP A 141 -13.84 10.30 -17.81
C ASP A 141 -12.56 10.68 -18.56
N THR A 142 -11.42 10.80 -17.85
CA THR A 142 -10.11 11.17 -18.43
C THR A 142 -9.13 9.97 -18.58
N GLU A 143 -9.58 8.73 -18.37
CA GLU A 143 -8.71 7.53 -18.38
C GLU A 143 -7.99 7.32 -19.73
N ARG A 144 -8.70 7.49 -20.85
CA ARG A 144 -8.14 7.34 -22.21
C ARG A 144 -6.98 8.30 -22.47
N GLU A 145 -7.15 9.56 -22.09
CA GLU A 145 -6.14 10.60 -22.25
C GLU A 145 -4.91 10.31 -21.39
N ARG A 146 -5.10 9.94 -20.12
CA ARG A 146 -3.99 9.56 -19.22
C ARG A 146 -3.23 8.33 -19.74
N ALA A 147 -3.94 7.34 -20.27
CA ALA A 147 -3.33 6.16 -20.89
C ALA A 147 -2.45 6.55 -22.10
N LEU A 148 -2.95 7.43 -22.97
CA LEU A 148 -2.22 7.93 -24.14
C LEU A 148 -0.98 8.73 -23.73
N GLN A 149 -1.08 9.59 -22.71
CA GLN A 149 0.06 10.35 -22.20
C GLN A 149 1.12 9.43 -21.56
N ALA A 150 0.70 8.39 -20.83
CA ALA A 150 1.62 7.39 -20.28
C ALA A 150 2.32 6.56 -21.38
N TRP A 151 1.60 6.22 -22.45
CA TRP A 151 2.13 5.50 -23.62
C TRP A 151 3.10 6.38 -24.43
N ARG A 152 2.73 7.62 -24.76
CA ARG A 152 3.56 8.59 -25.50
C ARG A 152 4.91 8.81 -24.80
N LYS A 153 4.90 8.97 -23.47
CA LYS A 153 6.12 9.12 -22.65
C LYS A 153 7.05 7.90 -22.65
N ARG A 154 6.61 6.72 -23.11
CA ARG A 154 7.42 5.48 -23.11
C ARG A 154 7.75 4.97 -24.50
N PHE A 155 6.85 5.10 -25.46
CA PHE A 155 6.96 4.50 -26.79
C PHE A 155 6.87 5.53 -27.90
N GLY A 156 6.00 6.53 -27.79
CA GLY A 156 5.78 7.57 -28.82
C GLY A 156 5.01 7.07 -30.05
N GLU A 157 5.34 5.87 -30.53
CA GLU A 157 4.88 5.29 -31.79
C GLU A 157 4.29 3.87 -31.61
N PRO A 158 3.42 3.40 -32.53
CA PRO A 158 2.94 2.03 -32.55
C PRO A 158 4.07 1.01 -32.70
N ALA A 159 3.80 -0.22 -32.32
CA ALA A 159 4.66 -1.35 -32.65
C ALA A 159 4.28 -1.95 -34.01
N ALA A 160 5.28 -2.08 -34.89
CA ALA A 160 5.14 -2.74 -36.18
C ALA A 160 4.68 -4.21 -36.05
N ASP A 161 5.16 -4.92 -35.04
CA ASP A 161 4.99 -6.37 -34.89
C ASP A 161 4.08 -6.77 -33.70
N ALA A 162 3.65 -8.03 -33.68
CA ALA A 162 2.80 -8.56 -32.62
C ALA A 162 3.49 -8.60 -31.24
N ALA A 163 4.81 -8.82 -31.18
CA ALA A 163 5.55 -8.86 -29.92
C ALA A 163 5.70 -7.45 -29.31
N GLY A 164 5.98 -6.45 -30.14
CA GLY A 164 5.95 -5.05 -29.76
C GLY A 164 4.56 -4.59 -29.30
N ARG A 165 3.47 -4.94 -30.01
CA ARG A 165 2.10 -4.62 -29.57
C ARG A 165 1.81 -5.22 -28.19
N SER A 166 2.21 -6.47 -27.97
CA SER A 166 2.11 -7.16 -26.68
C SER A 166 2.98 -6.51 -25.57
N LYS A 167 4.11 -5.90 -25.91
CA LYS A 167 4.95 -5.12 -24.99
C LYS A 167 4.28 -3.80 -24.58
N GLN A 168 3.67 -3.09 -25.53
CA GLN A 168 2.94 -1.84 -25.26
C GLN A 168 1.67 -2.08 -24.44
N HIS A 169 0.89 -3.12 -24.78
CA HIS A 169 -0.27 -3.57 -24.01
C HIS A 169 0.11 -3.87 -22.55
N ARG A 170 1.13 -4.73 -22.32
CA ARG A 170 1.58 -5.09 -20.96
C ARG A 170 2.03 -3.90 -20.14
N PHE A 171 2.70 -2.92 -20.74
CA PHE A 171 3.14 -1.70 -20.05
C PHE A 171 1.97 -0.87 -19.48
N LEU A 172 0.86 -0.78 -20.22
CA LEU A 172 -0.35 -0.07 -19.77
C LEU A 172 -1.17 -0.92 -18.79
N ALA A 173 -1.33 -2.21 -19.05
CA ALA A 173 -2.03 -3.14 -18.16
C ALA A 173 -1.36 -3.21 -16.77
N GLN A 174 -0.03 -3.25 -16.70
CA GLN A 174 0.74 -3.19 -15.45
C GLN A 174 0.59 -1.86 -14.68
N ARG A 175 0.17 -0.79 -15.36
CA ARG A 175 -0.19 0.50 -14.72
C ARG A 175 -1.64 0.56 -14.27
N GLY A 176 -2.45 -0.47 -14.55
CA GLY A 176 -3.85 -0.54 -14.17
C GLY A 176 -4.78 0.26 -15.07
N PHE A 177 -4.38 0.59 -16.30
CA PHE A 177 -5.30 1.17 -17.28
C PHE A 177 -6.39 0.17 -17.69
N THR A 178 -7.61 0.66 -17.96
CA THR A 178 -8.72 -0.19 -18.43
C THR A 178 -8.44 -0.79 -19.81
N GLY A 179 -9.05 -1.95 -20.10
CA GLY A 179 -8.92 -2.60 -21.41
C GLY A 179 -9.32 -1.66 -22.55
N ASP A 180 -10.46 -0.99 -22.43
CA ASP A 180 -10.97 -0.03 -23.43
C ASP A 180 -9.99 1.13 -23.69
N ALA A 181 -9.36 1.66 -22.63
CA ALA A 181 -8.35 2.70 -22.78
C ALA A 181 -7.09 2.17 -23.49
N ILE A 182 -6.67 0.94 -23.18
CA ILE A 182 -5.52 0.30 -23.84
C ILE A 182 -5.82 0.05 -25.33
N HIS A 183 -6.97 -0.55 -25.66
CA HIS A 183 -7.39 -0.78 -27.04
C HIS A 183 -7.51 0.55 -27.82
N TRP A 184 -8.07 1.59 -27.20
CA TRP A 184 -8.14 2.92 -27.82
C TRP A 184 -6.74 3.50 -28.08
N VAL A 185 -5.82 3.48 -27.11
CA VAL A 185 -4.45 3.97 -27.30
C VAL A 185 -3.69 3.21 -28.40
N LEU A 186 -3.80 1.88 -28.42
CA LEU A 186 -3.09 1.07 -29.41
C LEU A 186 -3.66 1.23 -30.83
N ARG A 187 -4.96 1.51 -30.98
CA ARG A 187 -5.52 1.96 -32.26
C ARG A 187 -5.00 3.34 -32.65
N GLN A 188 -5.09 4.33 -31.77
CA GLN A 188 -4.58 5.70 -32.03
C GLN A 188 -3.08 5.73 -32.38
N GLY A 189 -2.30 4.73 -31.95
CA GLY A 189 -0.94 4.51 -32.43
C GLY A 189 -0.91 3.90 -33.83
N GLY A 190 -1.61 2.78 -34.05
CA GLY A 190 -1.55 1.98 -35.29
C GLY A 190 -2.29 2.55 -36.49
N ASP A 191 -3.19 3.52 -36.30
CA ASP A 191 -4.07 4.09 -37.34
C ASP A 191 -3.36 5.11 -38.27
N ARG A 192 -2.11 4.80 -38.63
CA ARG A 192 -1.39 5.38 -39.78
C ARG A 192 -0.96 4.30 -40.78
N SER A 193 -1.47 3.08 -40.64
CA SER A 193 -1.13 1.92 -41.48
C SER A 193 -2.33 1.03 -41.80
N ALA A 194 -3.55 1.48 -41.50
CA ALA A 194 -4.77 0.87 -42.02
C ALA A 194 -4.98 1.37 -43.46
N ASP A 195 -4.29 0.71 -44.39
CA ASP A 195 -4.46 0.91 -45.82
C ASP A 195 -5.89 0.52 -46.24
N PRO A 196 -6.67 1.42 -46.87
CA PRO A 196 -8.02 1.09 -47.34
C PRO A 196 -8.04 0.31 -48.67
N SER A 197 -6.90 -0.03 -49.29
CA SER A 197 -6.89 -0.85 -50.51
C SER A 197 -6.95 -2.35 -50.23
N ASP A 198 -8.14 -2.85 -49.89
CA ASP A 198 -8.55 -4.23 -50.23
C ASP A 198 -9.98 -4.26 -50.82
N ASP A 199 -10.30 -3.24 -51.63
CA ASP A 199 -11.26 -3.39 -52.72
C ASP A 199 -10.50 -4.00 -53.91
N THR A 200 -10.35 -5.32 -53.92
CA THR A 200 -10.01 -6.07 -55.14
C THR A 200 -11.31 -6.26 -55.94
N PRO A 201 -11.44 -5.65 -57.14
CA PRO A 201 -12.62 -5.89 -57.97
C PRO A 201 -12.66 -7.36 -58.39
N PHE A 202 -13.74 -8.05 -58.03
CA PHE A 202 -13.99 -9.41 -58.51
C PHE A 202 -14.29 -9.33 -60.01
N GLU A 203 -13.28 -9.61 -60.85
CA GLU A 203 -13.45 -9.74 -62.30
C GLU A 203 -14.48 -10.84 -62.57
N ALA A 204 -15.67 -10.44 -63.01
CA ALA A 204 -16.65 -11.34 -63.59
C ALA A 204 -16.09 -11.85 -64.93
N SER A 205 -15.43 -13.01 -64.88
CA SER A 205 -15.00 -13.72 -66.09
C SER A 205 -16.23 -14.21 -66.86
N ASP A 206 -16.60 -13.44 -67.87
CA ASP A 206 -17.52 -13.86 -68.93
C ASP A 206 -16.88 -15.06 -69.67
N GLY A 207 -17.52 -16.23 -69.57
CA GLY A 207 -17.10 -17.44 -70.28
C GLY A 207 -17.90 -17.58 -71.58
N PRO A 208 -17.25 -17.78 -72.75
CA PRO A 208 -17.96 -17.74 -74.02
C PRO A 208 -18.70 -19.05 -74.35
N LEU A 209 -19.97 -18.87 -74.75
CA LEU A 209 -20.81 -19.68 -75.66
C LEU A 209 -20.90 -21.20 -75.43
#